data_AF-A0A3A4RUH7-F1
#
_entry.id   AF-A0A3A4RUH7-F1
#
_cell.length_a   1.000
_cell.length_b   1.000
_cell.length_c   1.000
_cell.angle_alpha   90.00
_cell.angle_beta   90.00
_cell.angle_gamma   90.00
#
_symmetry.space_group_name_H-M   'P 1'
#
loop_
_entity.id
_entity.type
_entity.pdbx_description
1 polymer ?
#
loop_
_entity_poly.entity_id
_entity_poly.type
_entity_poly.pdbx_seq_one_letter_code
_entity_poly.pdbx_strand_id
1 'polypeptide(L)'
;MTEATVQALNGLRDFSMIKWYIIPLLLIVFYIYAKEIKLARSSGNWNAVLAGLTLFGVDFFNETWNGWVMHLTQRSAFWTTPGDTALRVMVGWNIEIIFMFLIGGIVYYHTLSESTTEKILGMPEKWFWAINYSVFAVFVECILNYGGHLVWEYPFWNRTFQGVWLIFFFGYFHFYCATILVISLKTMKNKILTVSAIYAVPTIMNILAFGFFGWNY
;
A
#
# COMPACT_ATOMS: atom_id res chain seq x y z
N MET A 1 11.95 -8.73 20.64
CA MET A 1 11.95 -8.25 19.24
C MET A 1 13.00 -8.98 18.42
N THR A 2 12.76 -9.21 17.14
CA THR A 2 13.74 -9.75 16.19
C THR A 2 14.76 -8.69 15.78
N GLU A 3 15.91 -9.12 15.26
CA GLU A 3 16.98 -8.19 14.85
C GLU A 3 16.52 -7.22 13.77
N ALA A 4 15.82 -7.71 12.74
CA ALA A 4 15.28 -6.88 11.67
C ALA A 4 14.29 -5.82 12.19
N THR A 5 13.47 -6.17 13.19
CA THR A 5 12.55 -5.22 13.83
C THR A 5 13.31 -4.13 14.59
N VAL A 6 14.35 -4.51 15.36
CA VAL A 6 15.19 -3.54 16.07
C VAL A 6 15.87 -2.59 15.09
N GLN A 7 16.40 -3.11 13.98
CA GLN A 7 17.01 -2.29 12.92
C GLN A 7 15.99 -1.35 12.25
N ALA A 8 14.78 -1.83 11.98
CA ALA A 8 13.73 -1.00 11.39
C ALA A 8 13.27 0.13 12.33
N LEU A 9 13.25 -0.11 13.64
CA LEU A 9 12.94 0.92 14.66
C LEU A 9 14.08 1.94 14.83
N ASN A 10 15.33 1.56 14.55
CA ASN A 10 16.44 2.49 14.53
C ASN A 10 16.28 3.50 13.38
N GLY A 11 16.33 4.79 13.71
CA GLY A 11 16.12 5.88 12.74
C GLY A 11 14.67 6.03 12.26
N LEU A 12 13.69 5.45 12.97
CA LEU A 12 12.28 5.64 12.68
C LEU A 12 11.92 7.13 12.82
N ARG A 13 11.36 7.71 11.76
CA ARG A 13 11.03 9.15 11.66
C ARG A 13 12.23 10.08 11.89
N ASP A 14 13.45 9.62 11.62
CA ASP A 14 14.65 10.45 11.64
C ASP A 14 14.83 11.27 10.35
N PHE A 15 14.57 12.58 10.45
CA PHE A 15 14.67 13.53 9.34
C PHE A 15 16.07 13.66 8.75
N SER A 16 17.14 13.33 9.51
CA SER A 16 18.52 13.38 9.00
C SER A 16 18.76 12.34 7.89
N MET A 17 17.88 11.34 7.79
CA MET A 17 17.97 10.27 6.81
C MET A 17 17.14 10.52 5.54
N ILE A 18 16.47 11.66 5.40
CA ILE A 18 15.82 12.03 4.14
C ILE A 18 16.85 12.08 3.00
N LYS A 19 16.45 11.59 1.81
CA LYS A 19 17.28 11.58 0.60
C LYS A 19 16.74 12.53 -0.45
N TRP A 20 17.65 13.20 -1.19
CA TRP A 20 17.30 14.21 -2.20
C TRP A 20 16.40 13.69 -3.32
N TYR A 21 16.49 12.41 -3.68
CA TYR A 21 15.63 11.82 -4.71
C TYR A 21 14.14 11.80 -4.34
N ILE A 22 13.78 12.01 -3.06
CA ILE A 22 12.37 12.12 -2.65
C ILE A 22 11.68 13.31 -3.34
N ILE A 23 12.40 14.43 -3.53
CA ILE A 23 11.82 15.65 -4.12
C ILE A 23 11.30 15.42 -5.55
N PRO A 24 12.11 14.91 -6.51
CA PRO A 24 11.61 14.62 -7.84
C PRO A 24 10.54 13.52 -7.85
N LEU A 25 10.63 12.50 -6.99
CA LEU A 25 9.58 11.47 -6.89
C LEU A 25 8.24 12.04 -6.40
N LEU A 26 8.27 12.93 -5.40
CA LEU A 26 7.08 13.63 -4.93
C LEU A 26 6.47 14.49 -6.05
N LEU A 27 7.31 15.17 -6.84
CA LEU A 27 6.83 15.96 -7.97
C LEU A 27 6.15 15.10 -9.04
N ILE A 28 6.63 13.86 -9.26
CA ILE A 28 5.97 12.89 -10.15
C ILE A 28 4.58 12.54 -9.62
N VAL A 29 4.45 12.22 -8.32
CA VAL A 29 3.15 11.96 -7.68
C VAL A 29 2.21 13.16 -7.91
N PHE A 30 2.67 14.37 -7.59
CA PHE A 30 1.87 15.59 -7.78
C PHE A 30 1.47 15.84 -9.23
N TYR A 31 2.40 15.66 -10.17
CA TYR A 31 2.11 15.83 -11.59
C TYR A 31 1.03 14.87 -12.07
N ILE A 32 1.11 13.59 -11.68
CA ILE A 32 0.11 12.57 -12.01
C ILE A 32 -1.25 12.98 -11.44
N TYR A 33 -1.34 13.26 -10.14
CA TYR A 33 -2.61 13.66 -9.52
C TYR A 33 -3.15 14.97 -10.10
N ALA A 34 -2.31 15.96 -10.41
CA ALA A 34 -2.74 17.19 -11.04
C ALA A 34 -3.36 16.94 -12.42
N LYS A 35 -2.77 16.04 -13.23
CA LYS A 35 -3.31 15.64 -14.52
C LYS A 35 -4.64 14.89 -14.36
N GLU A 36 -4.68 13.90 -13.47
CA GLU A 36 -5.89 13.10 -13.24
C GLU A 36 -7.05 13.93 -12.68
N ILE A 37 -6.77 14.87 -11.78
CA ILE A 37 -7.79 15.79 -11.26
C ILE A 37 -8.28 16.73 -12.36
N LYS A 38 -7.40 17.23 -13.23
CA LYS A 38 -7.80 18.07 -14.38
C LYS A 38 -8.72 17.29 -15.33
N LEU A 39 -8.38 16.04 -15.63
CA LEU A 39 -9.18 15.15 -16.47
C LEU A 39 -10.52 14.78 -15.81
N ALA A 40 -10.51 14.50 -14.50
CA ALA A 40 -11.72 14.18 -13.74
C ALA A 40 -12.69 15.36 -13.69
N ARG A 41 -12.18 16.59 -13.61
CA ARG A 41 -13.02 17.81 -13.67
C ARG A 41 -13.67 18.01 -15.03
N SER A 42 -12.99 17.69 -16.14
CA SER A 42 -13.56 17.85 -17.48
C SER A 42 -14.49 16.70 -17.88
N SER A 43 -14.20 15.47 -17.44
CA SER A 43 -14.98 14.27 -17.80
C SER A 43 -16.07 13.90 -16.79
N GLY A 44 -15.98 14.41 -15.56
CA GLY A 44 -16.79 13.95 -14.42
C GLY A 44 -16.37 12.59 -13.85
N ASN A 45 -15.39 11.92 -14.46
CA ASN A 45 -14.93 10.60 -14.03
C ASN A 45 -13.73 10.72 -13.08
N TRP A 46 -13.98 10.47 -11.79
CA TRP A 46 -12.97 10.51 -10.73
C TRP A 46 -12.33 9.15 -10.42
N ASN A 47 -12.63 8.10 -11.20
CA ASN A 47 -12.23 6.74 -10.86
C ASN A 47 -10.71 6.55 -10.80
N ALA A 48 -9.93 7.23 -11.64
CA ALA A 48 -8.46 7.18 -11.57
C ALA A 48 -7.94 7.68 -10.20
N VAL A 49 -8.35 8.89 -9.81
CA VAL A 49 -7.98 9.51 -8.53
C VAL A 49 -8.41 8.63 -7.36
N LEU A 50 -9.65 8.14 -7.40
CA LEU A 50 -10.22 7.30 -6.35
C LEU A 50 -9.53 5.93 -6.30
N ALA A 51 -9.10 5.37 -7.43
CA ALA A 51 -8.34 4.12 -7.45
C ALA A 51 -6.99 4.28 -6.76
N GLY A 52 -6.23 5.35 -7.08
CA GLY A 52 -4.98 5.69 -6.38
C GLY A 52 -5.17 5.84 -4.88
N LEU A 53 -6.16 6.65 -4.47
CA LEU A 53 -6.47 6.86 -3.05
C LEU A 53 -6.96 5.59 -2.35
N THR A 54 -7.71 4.72 -3.03
CA THR A 54 -8.19 3.47 -2.43
C THR A 54 -7.04 2.52 -2.19
N LEU A 55 -6.19 2.32 -3.19
CA LEU A 55 -5.06 1.40 -3.09
C LEU A 55 -4.09 1.85 -1.99
N PHE A 56 -3.72 3.13 -1.96
CA PHE A 56 -2.93 3.71 -0.88
C PHE A 56 -3.62 3.66 0.49
N GLY A 57 -4.94 3.82 0.54
CA GLY A 57 -5.69 3.75 1.80
C GLY A 57 -5.66 2.36 2.43
N VAL A 58 -5.73 1.31 1.61
CA VAL A 58 -5.60 -0.07 2.11
C VAL A 58 -4.16 -0.36 2.52
N ASP A 59 -3.16 0.16 1.79
CA ASP A 59 -1.76 0.11 2.22
C ASP A 59 -1.54 0.76 3.60
N PHE A 60 -2.08 1.97 3.80
CA PHE A 60 -2.04 2.65 5.09
C PHE A 60 -2.71 1.84 6.21
N PHE A 61 -3.84 1.18 5.92
CA PHE A 61 -4.44 0.22 6.86
C PHE A 61 -3.47 -0.91 7.17
N ASN A 62 -2.83 -1.47 6.15
CA ASN A 62 -1.89 -2.58 6.29
C ASN A 62 -0.69 -2.25 7.16
N GLU A 63 -0.06 -1.11 6.91
CA GLU A 63 1.09 -0.64 7.69
C GLU A 63 0.73 -0.31 9.13
N THR A 64 -0.49 0.19 9.35
CA THR A 64 -0.99 0.47 10.70
C THR A 64 -1.16 -0.81 11.51
N TRP A 65 -1.85 -1.83 10.98
CA TRP A 65 -2.02 -3.08 11.73
C TRP A 65 -0.71 -3.86 11.85
N ASN A 66 0.18 -3.77 10.85
CA ASN A 66 1.52 -4.36 10.90
C ASN A 66 2.33 -3.83 12.10
N GLY A 67 2.31 -2.50 12.30
CA GLY A 67 2.91 -1.86 13.46
C GLY A 67 2.23 -2.21 14.79
N TRP A 68 0.90 -2.34 14.80
CA TRP A 68 0.17 -2.82 15.99
C TRP A 68 0.54 -4.25 16.37
N VAL A 69 0.67 -5.16 15.41
CA VAL A 69 1.12 -6.53 15.67
C VAL A 69 2.53 -6.52 16.25
N MET A 70 3.44 -5.72 15.70
CA MET A 70 4.79 -5.56 16.24
C MET A 70 4.76 -5.10 17.70
N HIS A 71 4.00 -4.05 17.99
CA HIS A 71 3.90 -3.49 19.33
C HIS A 71 3.23 -4.45 20.32
N LEU A 72 2.13 -5.10 19.95
CA LEU A 72 1.40 -5.97 20.87
C LEU A 72 2.14 -7.29 21.13
N THR A 73 2.82 -7.84 20.13
CA THR A 73 3.54 -9.12 20.28
C THR A 73 4.94 -8.96 20.84
N GLN A 74 5.53 -7.76 20.77
CA GLN A 74 6.92 -7.47 21.14
C GLN A 74 7.95 -8.37 20.42
N ARG A 75 7.54 -8.98 19.31
CA ARG A 75 8.34 -9.93 18.50
C ARG A 75 8.78 -9.28 17.19
N SER A 76 7.87 -9.14 16.24
CA SER A 76 8.16 -8.61 14.92
C SER A 76 6.90 -8.05 14.30
N ALA A 77 7.06 -7.14 13.35
CA ALA A 77 6.02 -6.87 12.37
C ALA A 77 5.97 -8.03 11.35
N PHE A 78 4.88 -8.15 10.59
CA PHE A 78 4.77 -9.11 9.49
C PHE A 78 5.78 -8.83 8.39
N TRP A 79 6.02 -7.55 8.11
CA TRP A 79 7.12 -7.08 7.26
C TRP A 79 7.81 -5.89 7.89
N THR A 80 9.13 -5.87 7.78
CA THR A 80 9.98 -4.79 8.30
C THR A 80 10.94 -4.34 7.21
N THR A 81 11.30 -3.06 7.20
CA THR A 81 12.26 -2.51 6.22
C THR A 81 13.55 -2.08 6.90
N PRO A 82 14.46 -2.99 7.29
CA PRO A 82 15.60 -2.65 8.16
C PRO A 82 16.72 -1.82 7.50
N GLY A 83 16.69 -1.63 6.17
CA GLY A 83 17.75 -0.94 5.42
C GLY A 83 17.92 0.55 5.74
N ASP A 84 18.95 1.18 5.15
CA ASP A 84 19.19 2.62 5.32
C ASP A 84 18.01 3.45 4.77
N THR A 85 17.49 4.35 5.61
CA THR A 85 16.17 4.98 5.46
C THR A 85 16.15 6.12 4.42
N ALA A 86 15.03 6.26 3.68
CA ALA A 86 14.53 7.54 3.22
C ALA A 86 13.15 7.76 3.89
N LEU A 87 13.28 8.35 5.08
CA LEU A 87 12.32 8.55 6.18
C LEU A 87 11.25 7.47 6.37
N ARG A 88 11.65 6.33 6.90
CA ARG A 88 10.71 5.35 7.46
C ARG A 88 9.69 5.98 8.42
N VAL A 89 8.40 5.89 8.09
CA VAL A 89 7.26 6.42 8.84
C VAL A 89 6.68 5.40 9.80
N MET A 90 6.71 4.12 9.43
CA MET A 90 6.36 2.95 10.26
C MET A 90 7.36 1.82 9.98
N VAL A 91 7.44 0.80 10.82
CA VAL A 91 8.43 -0.29 10.79
C VAL A 91 8.55 -0.98 9.43
N GLY A 92 7.46 -1.04 8.66
CA GLY A 92 7.41 -1.57 7.29
C GLY A 92 7.35 -0.50 6.18
N TRP A 93 7.23 0.77 6.52
CA TRP A 93 6.77 1.82 5.60
C TRP A 93 7.75 2.98 5.46
N ASN A 94 8.31 3.16 4.27
CA ASN A 94 9.13 4.31 3.89
C ASN A 94 8.45 5.16 2.81
N ILE A 95 9.04 6.32 2.50
CA ILE A 95 8.45 7.26 1.55
C ILE A 95 8.36 6.67 0.14
N GLU A 96 9.32 5.84 -0.25
CA GLU A 96 9.31 5.19 -1.56
C GLU A 96 8.11 4.25 -1.72
N ILE A 97 7.80 3.47 -0.67
CA ILE A 97 6.63 2.59 -0.62
C ILE A 97 5.35 3.43 -0.66
N ILE A 98 5.27 4.53 0.10
CA ILE A 98 4.15 5.48 0.08
C ILE A 98 3.89 5.99 -1.34
N PHE A 99 4.92 6.48 -2.03
CA PHE A 99 4.79 7.01 -3.39
C PHE A 99 4.40 5.95 -4.41
N MET A 100 4.95 4.74 -4.30
CA MET A 100 4.57 3.61 -5.12
C MET A 100 3.07 3.32 -4.99
N PHE A 101 2.54 3.22 -3.77
CA PHE A 101 1.13 2.90 -3.54
C PHE A 101 0.17 4.04 -3.87
N LEU A 102 0.59 5.30 -3.73
CA LEU A 102 -0.16 6.46 -4.23
C LEU A 102 -0.38 6.42 -5.75
N ILE A 103 0.60 5.92 -6.51
CA ILE A 103 0.50 5.85 -7.98
C ILE A 103 -0.07 4.51 -8.46
N GLY A 104 0.14 3.41 -7.73
CA GLY A 104 -0.21 2.06 -8.15
C GLY A 104 -1.68 1.89 -8.54
N GLY A 105 -2.61 2.50 -7.76
CA GLY A 105 -4.03 2.43 -8.08
C GLY A 105 -4.41 3.19 -9.36
N ILE A 106 -3.72 4.29 -9.65
CA ILE A 106 -3.89 5.06 -10.90
C ILE A 106 -3.38 4.24 -12.10
N VAL A 107 -2.22 3.59 -11.95
CA VAL A 107 -1.66 2.69 -12.98
C VAL A 107 -2.61 1.54 -13.26
N TYR A 108 -3.13 0.89 -12.23
CA TYR A 108 -4.12 -0.16 -12.36
C TYR A 108 -5.37 0.33 -13.12
N TYR A 109 -5.91 1.50 -12.75
CA TYR A 109 -7.08 2.07 -13.43
C TYR A 109 -6.84 2.30 -14.92
N HIS A 110 -5.69 2.87 -15.30
CA HIS A 110 -5.35 3.13 -16.71
C HIS A 110 -4.96 1.88 -17.50
N THR A 111 -4.76 0.75 -16.83
CA THR A 111 -4.56 -0.54 -17.51
C THR A 111 -5.89 -1.15 -17.98
N LEU A 112 -7.00 -0.76 -17.34
CA LEU A 112 -8.33 -1.25 -17.70
C LEU A 112 -8.80 -0.63 -19.00
N SER A 113 -9.56 -1.39 -19.79
CA SER A 113 -10.20 -0.83 -20.96
C SER A 113 -11.40 0.05 -20.56
N GLU A 114 -11.89 0.85 -21.49
CA GLU A 114 -13.15 1.58 -21.28
C GLU A 114 -14.37 0.63 -21.27
N SER A 115 -14.19 -0.62 -21.72
CA SER A 115 -15.25 -1.62 -21.79
C SER A 115 -15.53 -2.23 -20.42
N THR A 116 -16.80 -2.24 -20.02
CA THR A 116 -17.23 -2.83 -18.73
C THR A 116 -17.47 -4.34 -18.81
N THR A 117 -17.40 -4.93 -20.00
CA THR A 117 -17.70 -6.35 -20.27
C THR A 117 -16.50 -7.11 -20.82
N GLU A 118 -15.35 -6.46 -20.96
CA GLU A 118 -14.13 -7.06 -21.49
C GLU A 118 -13.68 -8.25 -20.63
N LYS A 119 -13.23 -9.31 -21.31
CA LYS A 119 -12.73 -10.53 -20.67
C LYS A 119 -11.38 -10.90 -21.25
N ILE A 120 -10.43 -11.18 -20.36
CA ILE A 120 -9.10 -11.68 -20.71
C ILE A 120 -9.01 -13.12 -20.18
N LEU A 121 -8.73 -14.06 -21.08
CA LEU A 121 -8.70 -15.51 -20.78
C LEU A 121 -9.99 -16.00 -20.08
N GLY A 122 -11.15 -15.46 -20.47
CA GLY A 122 -12.46 -15.83 -19.92
C GLY A 122 -12.84 -15.17 -18.58
N MET A 123 -11.93 -14.42 -17.97
CA MET A 123 -12.16 -13.68 -16.71
C MET A 123 -12.42 -12.19 -16.99
N PRO A 124 -13.30 -11.50 -16.24
CA PRO A 124 -13.45 -10.06 -16.37
C PRO A 124 -12.11 -9.34 -16.17
N GLU A 125 -11.79 -8.38 -17.04
CA GLU A 125 -10.47 -7.74 -17.12
C GLU A 125 -9.96 -7.19 -15.78
N LYS A 126 -10.85 -6.62 -14.96
CA LYS A 126 -10.51 -6.07 -13.63
C LYS A 126 -9.86 -7.13 -12.75
N TRP A 127 -10.47 -8.32 -12.69
CA TRP A 127 -9.95 -9.41 -11.88
C TRP A 127 -8.67 -9.99 -12.48
N PHE A 128 -8.60 -10.10 -13.80
CA PHE A 128 -7.39 -10.54 -14.49
C PHE A 128 -6.20 -9.64 -14.14
N TRP A 129 -6.35 -8.31 -14.28
CA TRP A 129 -5.29 -7.36 -13.95
C TRP A 129 -4.99 -7.31 -12.46
N ALA A 130 -6.00 -7.41 -11.58
CA ALA A 130 -5.78 -7.46 -10.13
C ALA A 130 -4.90 -8.65 -9.73
N ILE A 131 -5.16 -9.83 -10.29
CA ILE A 131 -4.33 -11.02 -10.06
C ILE A 131 -2.91 -10.78 -10.59
N ASN A 132 -2.74 -10.31 -11.83
CA ASN A 132 -1.43 -10.10 -12.42
C ASN A 132 -0.58 -9.07 -11.66
N TYR A 133 -1.15 -7.92 -11.29
CA TYR A 133 -0.45 -6.92 -10.50
C TYR A 133 -0.10 -7.43 -9.10
N SER A 134 -0.97 -8.26 -8.49
CA SER A 134 -0.66 -8.88 -7.20
C SER A 134 0.47 -9.89 -7.30
N VAL A 135 0.49 -10.74 -8.34
CA VAL A 135 1.60 -11.67 -8.60
C VAL A 135 2.90 -10.90 -8.82
N PHE A 136 2.86 -9.84 -9.62
CA PHE A 136 4.03 -8.99 -9.88
C PHE A 136 4.54 -8.33 -8.60
N ALA A 137 3.65 -7.82 -7.75
CA ALA A 137 4.02 -7.21 -6.50
C ALA A 137 4.67 -8.21 -5.53
N VAL A 138 4.10 -9.42 -5.37
CA VAL A 138 4.71 -10.50 -4.57
C VAL A 138 6.08 -10.89 -5.13
N PHE A 139 6.23 -10.94 -6.45
CA PHE A 139 7.52 -11.21 -7.09
C PHE A 139 8.57 -10.15 -6.72
N VAL A 140 8.22 -8.87 -6.82
CA VAL A 140 9.10 -7.76 -6.40
C VAL A 140 9.40 -7.85 -4.90
N GLU A 141 8.42 -8.15 -4.06
CA GLU A 141 8.59 -8.28 -2.61
C GLU A 141 9.54 -9.45 -2.27
N CYS A 142 9.45 -10.57 -3.00
CA CYS A 142 10.40 -11.67 -2.85
C CYS A 142 11.83 -11.28 -3.20
N ILE A 143 12.04 -10.41 -4.20
CA ILE A 143 13.36 -9.86 -4.53
C ILE A 143 13.86 -8.96 -3.40
N LEU A 144 13.02 -8.06 -2.89
CA LEU A 144 13.36 -7.19 -1.75
C LEU A 144 13.70 -8.01 -0.51
N ASN A 145 12.96 -9.09 -0.26
CA ASN A 145 13.22 -10.02 0.84
C ASN A 145 14.53 -10.79 0.65
N TYR A 146 14.82 -11.25 -0.56
CA TYR A 146 16.10 -11.87 -0.86
C TYR A 146 17.28 -10.91 -0.65
N GLY A 147 17.11 -9.63 -0.99
CA GLY A 147 18.11 -8.57 -0.78
C GLY A 147 18.19 -8.03 0.65
N GLY A 148 17.36 -8.51 1.58
CA GLY A 148 17.34 -8.01 2.96
C GLY A 148 16.72 -6.62 3.15
N HIS A 149 16.13 -6.04 2.09
CA HIS A 149 15.45 -4.74 2.16
C HIS A 149 14.08 -4.82 2.83
N LEU A 150 13.44 -5.99 2.75
CA LEU A 150 12.13 -6.25 3.33
C LEU A 150 12.13 -7.61 4.02
N VAL A 151 12.11 -7.65 5.35
CA VAL A 151 12.30 -8.89 6.11
C VAL A 151 10.98 -9.41 6.65
N TRP A 152 10.81 -10.73 6.55
CA TRP A 152 9.66 -11.48 7.05
C TRP A 152 10.10 -12.50 8.10
N GLU A 153 9.45 -12.52 9.26
CA GLU A 153 9.89 -13.29 10.44
C GLU A 153 8.91 -14.42 10.86
N TYR A 154 7.77 -14.53 10.17
CA TYR A 154 6.74 -15.51 10.50
C TYR A 154 6.77 -16.72 9.55
N PRO A 155 6.59 -17.96 10.06
CA PRO A 155 6.68 -19.17 9.24
C PRO A 155 5.56 -19.29 8.20
N PHE A 156 4.45 -18.59 8.40
CA PHE A 156 3.32 -18.54 7.46
C PHE A 156 3.38 -17.31 6.54
N TRP A 157 4.31 -16.38 6.75
CA TRP A 157 4.51 -15.19 5.94
C TRP A 157 5.97 -15.15 5.52
N ASN A 158 6.33 -15.88 4.46
CA ASN A 158 7.70 -15.98 3.99
C ASN A 158 7.77 -16.39 2.50
N ARG A 159 9.00 -16.53 1.97
CA ARG A 159 9.27 -16.91 0.57
C ARG A 159 8.93 -18.36 0.20
N THR A 160 8.48 -19.20 1.14
CA THR A 160 8.10 -20.58 0.81
C THR A 160 6.80 -20.59 0.01
N PHE A 161 6.57 -21.66 -0.76
CA PHE A 161 5.33 -21.81 -1.53
C PHE A 161 4.07 -21.68 -0.66
N GLN A 162 4.10 -22.13 0.60
CA GLN A 162 2.97 -21.97 1.51
C GLN A 162 2.82 -20.53 2.00
N GLY A 163 3.93 -19.86 2.31
CA GLY A 163 3.94 -18.50 2.83
C GLY A 163 3.49 -17.45 1.82
N VAL A 164 3.93 -17.58 0.56
CA VAL A 164 3.65 -16.58 -0.49
C VAL A 164 2.16 -16.40 -0.79
N TRP A 165 1.32 -17.39 -0.51
CA TRP A 165 -0.13 -17.26 -0.71
C TRP A 165 -0.76 -16.26 0.25
N LEU A 166 -0.32 -16.21 1.51
CA LEU A 166 -0.82 -15.19 2.44
C LEU A 166 -0.36 -13.79 2.03
N ILE A 167 0.85 -13.66 1.50
CA ILE A 167 1.39 -12.41 0.97
C ILE A 167 0.61 -11.99 -0.28
N PHE A 168 0.28 -12.93 -1.16
CA PHE A 168 -0.59 -12.67 -2.31
C PHE A 168 -1.95 -12.14 -1.86
N PHE A 169 -2.66 -12.85 -0.96
CA PHE A 169 -4.02 -12.47 -0.58
C PHE A 169 -4.07 -11.21 0.30
N PHE A 170 -3.23 -11.15 1.33
CA PHE A 170 -3.26 -10.14 2.39
C PHE A 170 -2.12 -9.11 2.32
N GLY A 171 -1.17 -9.27 1.39
CA GLY A 171 -0.18 -8.25 1.06
C GLY A 171 -0.59 -7.40 -0.16
N TYR A 172 -1.30 -7.97 -1.15
CA TYR A 172 -1.62 -7.23 -2.39
C TYR A 172 -3.00 -7.43 -2.98
N PHE A 173 -3.52 -8.66 -3.09
CA PHE A 173 -4.74 -8.92 -3.86
C PHE A 173 -5.95 -8.18 -3.32
N HIS A 174 -6.13 -8.14 -2.01
CA HIS A 174 -7.23 -7.40 -1.39
C HIS A 174 -7.14 -5.88 -1.60
N PHE A 175 -5.96 -5.30 -1.89
CA PHE A 175 -5.83 -3.88 -2.25
C PHE A 175 -6.54 -3.61 -3.58
N TYR A 176 -6.35 -4.50 -4.55
CA TYR A 176 -7.03 -4.42 -5.84
C TYR A 176 -8.52 -4.78 -5.72
N CYS A 177 -8.91 -5.71 -4.83
CA CYS A 177 -10.32 -5.96 -4.53
C CYS A 177 -11.04 -4.70 -4.05
N ALA A 178 -10.44 -3.97 -3.09
CA ALA A 178 -10.97 -2.71 -2.59
C ALA A 178 -11.03 -1.65 -3.71
N THR A 179 -9.98 -1.57 -4.52
CA THR A 179 -9.92 -0.66 -5.68
C THR A 179 -11.04 -0.96 -6.68
N ILE A 180 -11.24 -2.23 -7.04
CA ILE A 180 -12.33 -2.70 -7.92
C ILE A 180 -13.69 -2.33 -7.32
N LEU A 181 -13.89 -2.56 -6.02
CA LEU A 181 -15.12 -2.20 -5.32
C LEU A 181 -15.40 -0.71 -5.51
N VAL A 182 -14.46 0.17 -5.12
CA VAL A 182 -14.64 1.62 -5.19
C VAL A 182 -14.91 2.10 -6.62
N ILE A 183 -14.13 1.68 -7.61
CA ILE A 183 -14.35 2.14 -8.99
C ILE A 183 -15.65 1.58 -9.60
N SER A 184 -16.19 0.48 -9.07
CA SER A 184 -17.44 -0.14 -9.55
C SER A 184 -18.70 0.37 -8.83
N LEU A 185 -18.58 1.14 -7.75
CA LEU A 185 -19.73 1.79 -7.12
C LEU A 185 -20.38 2.80 -8.07
N LYS A 186 -21.71 2.84 -8.08
CA LYS A 186 -22.49 3.66 -9.03
C LYS A 186 -22.50 5.15 -8.71
N THR A 187 -22.49 5.51 -7.42
CA THR A 187 -22.64 6.91 -7.00
C THR A 187 -21.36 7.44 -6.39
N MET A 188 -21.04 8.72 -6.66
CA MET A 188 -19.87 9.37 -6.08
C MET A 188 -19.92 9.39 -4.55
N LYS A 189 -21.13 9.56 -3.98
CA LYS A 189 -21.36 9.50 -2.53
C LYS A 189 -20.86 8.18 -1.92
N ASN A 190 -21.19 7.05 -2.54
CA ASN A 190 -20.77 5.75 -2.02
C ASN A 190 -19.27 5.54 -2.19
N LYS A 191 -18.69 5.99 -3.31
CA LYS A 191 -17.23 5.96 -3.52
C LYS A 191 -16.49 6.71 -2.42
N ILE A 192 -16.89 7.95 -2.16
CA ILE A 192 -16.29 8.79 -1.11
C ILE A 192 -16.47 8.15 0.25
N LEU A 193 -17.67 7.66 0.58
CA LEU A 193 -17.92 7.00 1.87
C LEU A 193 -17.01 5.78 2.08
N THR A 194 -16.88 4.94 1.06
CA THR A 194 -16.01 3.75 1.14
C THR A 194 -14.54 4.14 1.30
N VAL A 195 -14.03 5.08 0.50
CA VAL A 195 -12.64 5.57 0.65
C VAL A 195 -12.43 6.18 2.03
N SER A 196 -13.33 7.05 2.48
CA SER A 196 -13.25 7.66 3.82
C SER A 196 -13.25 6.61 4.93
N ALA A 197 -14.05 5.55 4.82
CA ALA A 197 -14.05 4.46 5.80
C ALA A 197 -12.71 3.73 5.85
N ILE A 198 -12.09 3.47 4.69
CA ILE A 198 -10.76 2.84 4.60
C ILE A 198 -9.70 3.68 5.34
N TYR A 199 -9.72 5.01 5.21
CA TYR A 199 -8.78 5.89 5.92
C TYR A 199 -9.15 6.12 7.39
N ALA A 200 -10.43 6.13 7.73
CA ALA A 200 -10.88 6.44 9.08
C ALA A 200 -10.35 5.44 10.11
N VAL A 201 -10.38 4.14 9.79
CA VAL A 201 -9.92 3.08 10.69
C VAL A 201 -8.44 3.23 11.09
N PRO A 202 -7.47 3.24 10.16
CA PRO A 202 -6.06 3.40 10.51
C PRO A 202 -5.76 4.78 11.09
N THR A 203 -6.48 5.83 10.70
CA THR A 203 -6.33 7.16 11.32
C THR A 203 -6.68 7.11 12.80
N ILE A 204 -7.83 6.54 13.16
CA ILE A 204 -8.24 6.40 14.56
C ILE A 204 -7.24 5.52 15.34
N MET A 205 -6.81 4.41 14.74
CA MET A 205 -5.80 3.52 15.35
C MET A 205 -4.50 4.27 15.65
N ASN A 206 -3.95 5.02 14.68
CA ASN A 206 -2.71 5.77 14.87
C ASN A 206 -2.87 6.94 15.86
N ILE A 207 -4.03 7.61 15.88
CA ILE A 207 -4.32 8.64 16.89
C ILE A 207 -4.29 8.03 18.29
N LEU A 208 -4.94 6.87 18.50
CA LEU A 208 -4.93 6.17 19.78
C LEU A 208 -3.51 5.73 20.16
N ALA A 209 -2.82 5.08 19.24
CA ALA A 209 -1.50 4.52 19.49
C ALA A 209 -0.44 5.60 19.79
N PHE A 210 -0.31 6.60 18.92
CA PHE A 210 0.72 7.64 19.05
C PHE A 210 0.31 8.74 20.04
N GLY A 211 -0.96 9.15 20.02
CA GLY A 211 -1.45 10.30 20.79
C GLY A 211 -1.80 9.97 22.24
N PHE A 212 -2.31 8.76 22.51
CA PHE A 212 -2.80 8.41 23.85
C PHE A 212 -1.96 7.32 24.53
N PHE A 213 -1.49 6.32 23.78
CA PHE A 213 -0.76 5.19 24.36
C PHE A 213 0.76 5.35 24.33
N GLY A 214 1.28 6.33 23.60
CA GLY A 214 2.73 6.57 23.47
C GLY A 214 3.47 5.43 22.76
N TRP A 215 2.78 4.69 21.90
CA TRP A 215 3.39 3.60 21.13
C TRP A 215 4.36 4.17 20.10
N ASN A 216 5.39 3.38 19.77
CA ASN A 216 6.30 3.70 18.69
C ASN A 216 6.49 2.45 17.83
N TYR A 217 6.09 2.55 16.57
CA TYR A 217 6.19 1.54 15.52
C TYR A 217 6.18 2.22 14.17
#